data_AF-A0A836TSL5-F1
#
_entry.id   AF-A0A836TSL5-F1
#
_cell.length_a   1.000
_cell.length_b   1.000
_cell.length_c   1.000
_cell.angle_alpha   90.00
_cell.angle_beta   90.00
_cell.angle_gamma   90.00
#
_symmetry.space_group_name_H-M   'P 1'
#
loop_
_entity.id
_entity.type
_entity.pdbx_description
1 polymer ?
#
loop_
_entity_poly.entity_id
_entity_poly.type
_entity_poly.pdbx_seq_one_letter_code
_entity_poly.pdbx_strand_id
1 'polypeptide(L)'
;MKTLSLTLALDQAEAANRAKSRFLANMSHELRTPLHSVLSFAEIGESRAADDGSDQLLGYFNRIQTSGKRLLELLNDLLDLTQLESGRVEYHQEWCDLSQLVGKTL
;
A
#
# COMPACT_ATOMS: atom_id res chain seq x y z
N MET A 1 -23.78 36.23 9.01
CA MET A 1 -23.49 35.74 7.63
C MET A 1 -22.09 35.15 7.48
N LYS A 2 -20.99 35.85 7.82
CA LYS A 2 -19.61 35.37 7.63
C LYS A 2 -19.27 34.04 8.34
N THR A 3 -19.80 33.80 9.52
CA THR A 3 -19.61 32.53 10.26
C THR A 3 -20.33 31.36 9.60
N LEU A 4 -21.55 31.56 9.09
CA LEU A 4 -22.31 30.52 8.39
C LEU A 4 -21.64 30.08 7.08
N SER A 5 -21.06 31.02 6.33
CA SER A 5 -20.29 30.71 5.12
C SER A 5 -18.99 29.96 5.41
N LEU A 6 -18.33 30.25 6.54
CA LEU A 6 -17.13 29.53 6.98
C LEU A 6 -17.44 28.09 7.39
N THR A 7 -18.54 27.87 8.13
CA THR A 7 -18.99 26.52 8.50
C THR A 7 -19.37 25.70 7.28
N LEU A 8 -20.12 26.27 6.33
CA LEU A 8 -20.45 25.59 5.07
C LEU A 8 -19.21 25.24 4.25
N ALA A 9 -18.24 26.15 4.18
CA ALA A 9 -16.97 25.89 3.48
C ALA A 9 -16.16 24.78 4.17
N LEU A 10 -16.16 24.74 5.51
CA LEU A 10 -15.52 23.68 6.28
C LEU A 10 -16.17 22.32 6.03
N ASP A 11 -17.50 22.24 6.11
CA ASP A 11 -18.25 20.99 5.89
C ASP A 11 -18.02 20.43 4.48
N GLN A 12 -17.98 21.31 3.47
CA GLN A 12 -17.67 20.93 2.09
C GLN A 12 -16.23 20.42 1.94
N ALA A 13 -15.26 21.11 2.56
CA ALA A 13 -13.86 20.70 2.54
C ALA A 13 -13.67 19.32 3.20
N GLU A 14 -14.31 19.09 4.35
CA GLU A 14 -14.26 17.79 5.01
C GLU A 14 -14.93 16.69 4.20
N ALA A 15 -16.11 16.95 3.62
CA ALA A 15 -16.81 15.99 2.78
C ALA A 15 -15.94 15.55 1.58
N ALA A 16 -15.28 16.51 0.93
CA ALA A 16 -14.33 16.24 -0.15
C ALA A 16 -13.14 15.40 0.33
N ASN A 17 -12.57 15.73 1.50
CA ASN A 17 -11.44 14.97 2.04
C ASN A 17 -11.82 13.52 2.39
N ARG A 18 -13.02 13.32 2.96
CA ARG A 18 -13.57 11.98 3.23
C ARG A 18 -13.79 11.18 1.95
N ALA A 19 -14.27 11.81 0.88
CA ALA A 19 -14.46 11.16 -0.42
C ALA A 19 -13.12 10.75 -1.06
N LYS A 20 -12.13 11.65 -1.05
CA LYS A 20 -10.75 11.37 -1.50
C LYS A 20 -10.16 10.16 -0.77
N SER A 21 -10.26 10.14 0.56
CA SER A 21 -9.72 9.07 1.39
C SER A 21 -10.34 7.71 1.07
N ARG A 22 -11.68 7.66 0.97
CA ARG A 22 -12.39 6.42 0.60
C ARG A 22 -12.02 5.93 -0.81
N PHE A 23 -11.92 6.84 -1.77
CA PHE A 23 -11.52 6.49 -3.13
C PHE A 23 -10.13 5.85 -3.14
N LEU A 24 -9.15 6.47 -2.48
CA LEU A 24 -7.76 5.97 -2.47
C LEU A 24 -7.62 4.64 -1.71
N ALA A 25 -8.37 4.45 -0.62
CA ALA A 25 -8.42 3.18 0.09
C ALA A 25 -8.98 2.05 -0.80
N ASN A 26 -10.09 2.29 -1.49
CA ASN A 26 -10.70 1.31 -2.39
C ASN A 26 -9.75 0.94 -3.54
N MET A 27 -9.15 1.94 -4.19
CA MET A 27 -8.17 1.70 -5.26
C MET A 27 -6.96 0.93 -4.75
N SER A 28 -6.47 1.21 -3.54
CA SER A 28 -5.36 0.45 -2.95
C SER A 28 -5.73 -1.02 -2.74
N HIS A 29 -6.93 -1.31 -2.24
CA HIS A 29 -7.41 -2.69 -2.12
C HIS A 29 -7.55 -3.39 -3.47
N GLU A 30 -8.13 -2.72 -4.47
CA GLU A 30 -8.33 -3.27 -5.81
C GLU A 30 -7.02 -3.51 -6.56
N LEU A 31 -5.98 -2.71 -6.31
CA LEU A 31 -4.65 -2.86 -6.92
C LEU A 31 -3.80 -3.93 -6.24
N ARG A 32 -3.96 -4.16 -4.94
CA ARG A 32 -3.19 -5.19 -4.20
C ARG A 32 -3.43 -6.59 -4.76
N THR A 33 -4.66 -6.94 -5.09
CA THR A 33 -5.01 -8.28 -5.60
C THR A 33 -4.32 -8.62 -6.92
N PRO A 34 -4.45 -7.85 -8.02
CA PRO A 34 -3.78 -8.15 -9.27
C PRO A 34 -2.26 -8.05 -9.14
N LEU A 35 -1.72 -7.16 -8.30
CA LEU A 35 -0.29 -7.06 -8.07
C LEU A 35 0.27 -8.30 -7.36
N HIS A 36 -0.44 -8.83 -6.35
CA HIS A 36 -0.08 -10.12 -5.75
C HIS A 36 -0.12 -11.27 -6.76
N SER A 37 -1.09 -11.28 -7.68
CA SER A 37 -1.12 -12.27 -8.75
C SER A 37 0.12 -12.18 -9.64
N VAL A 38 0.51 -10.97 -10.07
CA VAL A 38 1.73 -10.75 -10.86
C VAL A 38 2.98 -11.22 -10.13
N LEU A 39 3.12 -10.90 -8.84
CA LEU A 39 4.27 -11.33 -8.02
C LEU A 39 4.31 -12.86 -7.85
N SER A 40 3.17 -13.50 -7.61
CA SER A 40 3.09 -14.96 -7.51
C SER A 40 3.46 -15.65 -8.83
N PHE A 41 3.01 -15.12 -9.98
CA PHE A 41 3.43 -15.66 -11.28
C PHE A 41 4.92 -15.42 -11.55
N ALA A 42 5.47 -14.30 -11.10
CA ALA A 42 6.91 -14.04 -11.20
C ALA A 42 7.71 -15.02 -10.33
N GLU A 43 7.25 -15.34 -9.12
CA GLU A 43 7.88 -16.33 -8.23
C GLU A 43 7.84 -17.75 -8.82
N ILE A 44 6.70 -18.15 -9.39
CA ILE A 44 6.59 -19.44 -10.11
C ILE A 44 7.52 -19.46 -11.32
N GLY A 45 7.60 -18.35 -12.06
CA GLY A 45 8.48 -18.20 -13.21
C GLY A 45 9.96 -18.27 -12.84
N GLU A 46 10.36 -17.62 -11.74
CA GLU A 46 11.71 -17.66 -11.17
C GLU A 46 12.12 -19.09 -10.82
N SER A 47 11.24 -19.83 -10.14
CA SER A 47 11.46 -21.23 -9.79
C SER A 47 11.69 -22.11 -11.02
N ARG A 48 10.86 -21.98 -12.06
CA ARG A 48 11.04 -22.73 -13.32
C ARG A 48 12.31 -22.32 -14.08
N ALA A 49 12.62 -21.02 -14.09
CA ALA A 49 13.84 -20.53 -14.75
C ALA A 49 15.11 -21.04 -14.06
N ALA A 50 15.06 -21.23 -12.73
CA ALA A 50 16.14 -21.87 -11.98
C ALA A 50 16.33 -23.33 -12.39
N ASP A 51 15.22 -24.10 -12.48
CA ASP A 51 15.25 -25.50 -12.90
C ASP A 51 15.79 -25.67 -14.34
N ASP A 52 15.42 -24.75 -15.25
CA ASP A 52 15.86 -24.75 -16.64
C ASP A 52 17.27 -24.15 -16.84
N GLY A 53 17.91 -23.62 -15.78
CA GLY A 53 19.22 -22.98 -15.86
C GLY A 53 19.24 -21.68 -16.69
N SER A 54 18.11 -20.97 -16.77
CA SER A 54 17.96 -19.77 -17.59
C SER A 54 18.23 -18.49 -16.80
N ASP A 55 19.50 -18.09 -16.74
CA ASP A 55 19.94 -16.86 -16.04
C ASP A 55 19.23 -15.59 -16.54
N GLN A 56 18.90 -15.54 -17.83
CA GLN A 56 18.19 -14.39 -18.41
C GLN A 56 16.76 -14.27 -17.86
N LEU A 57 16.03 -15.39 -17.81
CA LEU A 57 14.66 -15.41 -17.29
C LEU A 57 14.64 -15.13 -15.78
N LEU A 58 15.61 -15.68 -15.03
CA LEU A 58 15.83 -15.33 -13.63
C LEU A 58 15.98 -13.82 -13.44
N GLY A 59 16.82 -13.17 -14.27
CA GLY A 59 16.99 -11.72 -14.24
C GLY A 59 15.69 -10.94 -14.49
N TYR A 60 14.81 -11.41 -15.38
CA TYR A 60 13.52 -10.75 -15.62
C TYR A 60 12.54 -10.95 -14.46
N PHE A 61 12.39 -12.16 -13.94
CA PHE A 61 11.49 -12.43 -12.83
C PHE A 61 11.93 -11.70 -11.56
N ASN A 62 13.23 -11.63 -11.29
CA ASN A 62 13.77 -10.85 -10.18
C ASN A 62 13.41 -9.35 -10.33
N ARG A 63 13.55 -8.77 -11.52
CA ARG A 63 13.16 -7.37 -11.77
C ARG A 63 11.66 -7.13 -11.58
N ILE A 64 10.81 -8.08 -11.99
CA ILE A 64 9.36 -8.01 -11.75
C ILE A 64 9.08 -8.04 -10.24
N GLN A 65 9.70 -8.95 -9.50
CA GLN A 65 9.56 -9.07 -8.05
C GLN A 65 9.99 -7.78 -7.33
N THR A 66 11.18 -7.25 -7.62
CA THR A 66 11.68 -6.02 -7.01
C THR A 66 10.78 -4.82 -7.33
N SER A 67 10.38 -4.67 -8.60
CA SER A 67 9.54 -3.54 -9.03
C SER A 67 8.13 -3.62 -8.43
N GLY A 68 7.54 -4.82 -8.37
CA GLY A 68 6.21 -5.02 -7.80
C GLY A 68 6.19 -4.87 -6.28
N LYS A 69 7.23 -5.32 -5.57
CA LYS A 69 7.40 -5.04 -4.13
C LYS A 69 7.53 -3.54 -3.87
N ARG A 70 8.34 -2.83 -4.67
CA ARG A 70 8.46 -1.37 -4.57
C ARG A 70 7.14 -0.66 -4.84
N LEU A 71 6.33 -1.15 -5.77
CA LEU A 71 5.01 -0.59 -6.05
C LEU A 71 4.03 -0.82 -4.88
N LEU A 72 4.09 -1.98 -4.23
CA LEU A 72 3.30 -2.24 -3.01
C LEU A 72 3.68 -1.29 -1.87
N GLU A 73 4.97 -1.03 -1.66
CA GLU A 73 5.45 -0.05 -0.68
C GLU A 73 4.86 1.34 -0.97
N LEU A 74 5.00 1.83 -2.20
CA LEU A 74 4.48 3.14 -2.59
C LEU A 74 2.95 3.24 -2.44
N LEU A 75 2.24 2.14 -2.70
CA LEU A 75 0.79 2.07 -2.51
C LEU A 75 0.42 2.15 -1.02
N ASN A 76 1.19 1.50 -0.16
CA ASN A 76 1.00 1.56 1.29
C ASN A 76 1.33 2.95 1.83
N ASP A 77 2.45 3.54 1.43
CA ASP A 77 2.84 4.90 1.82
C ASP A 77 1.76 5.93 1.42
N LEU A 78 1.18 5.78 0.23
CA LEU A 78 0.07 6.61 -0.23
C LEU A 78 -1.16 6.43 0.65
N LEU A 79 -1.50 5.19 1.01
CA LEU A 79 -2.63 4.91 1.89
C LEU A 79 -2.43 5.53 3.28
N ASP A 80 -1.25 5.38 3.86
CA ASP A 80 -0.92 5.90 5.18
C ASP A 80 -1.00 7.43 5.21
N LEU A 81 -0.48 8.09 4.17
CA LEU A 81 -0.63 9.53 3.99
C LEU A 81 -2.10 9.95 3.95
N THR A 82 -2.95 9.21 3.23
CA THR A 82 -4.38 9.56 3.11
C THR A 82 -5.15 9.36 4.41
N GLN A 83 -4.78 8.35 5.22
CA GLN A 83 -5.37 8.16 6.54
C GLN A 83 -4.96 9.31 7.48
N LEU A 84 -3.69 9.71 7.45
CA LEU A 84 -3.15 10.82 8.22
C LEU A 84 -3.83 12.15 7.87
N GLU A 85 -3.96 12.49 6.58
CA GLU A 85 -4.61 13.72 6.10
C GLU A 85 -6.10 13.80 6.50
N SER A 86 -6.75 12.66 6.71
CA SER A 86 -8.16 12.59 7.09
C SER A 86 -8.40 12.70 8.60
N GLY A 87 -7.33 12.75 9.42
CA GLY A 87 -7.42 12.73 10.87
C GLY A 87 -7.93 11.41 11.46
N ARG A 88 -7.95 10.33 10.65
CA ARG A 88 -8.49 9.01 11.02
C ARG A 88 -7.40 7.98 11.28
N VAL A 89 -6.30 8.39 11.91
CA VAL A 89 -5.33 7.40 12.39
C VAL A 89 -5.96 6.68 13.58
N GLU A 90 -6.50 5.50 13.34
CA GLU A 90 -6.97 4.61 14.41
C GLU A 90 -5.76 3.85 14.98
N TYR A 91 -5.43 4.14 16.23
CA TYR A 91 -4.36 3.45 16.93
C TYR A 91 -4.88 2.12 17.47
N HIS A 92 -4.37 1.01 16.93
CA HIS A 92 -4.58 -0.31 17.52
C HIS A 92 -3.48 -0.61 18.53
N GLN A 93 -3.76 -0.38 19.82
CA GLN A 93 -2.84 -0.77 20.89
C GLN A 93 -3.01 -2.26 21.19
N GLU A 94 -1.93 -3.01 20.99
CA GLU A 94 -1.84 -4.42 21.36
C GLU A 94 -0.55 -4.69 22.14
N TRP A 95 -0.59 -5.69 23.03
CA TRP A 95 0.60 -6.18 23.72
C TRP A 95 1.49 -6.87 22.69
N CYS A 96 2.71 -6.37 22.50
CA CYS A 96 3.69 -6.99 21.60
C CYS A 96 5.03 -7.26 22.33
N ASP A 97 5.71 -8.32 21.90
CA ASP A 97 7.08 -8.60 22.32
C ASP A 97 8.05 -7.68 21.55
N LEU A 98 8.63 -6.73 22.26
CA LEU A 98 9.59 -5.77 21.70
C LEU A 98 10.80 -6.46 21.07
N SER A 99 11.25 -7.59 21.60
CA SER A 99 12.42 -8.31 21.07
C SER A 99 12.11 -8.93 19.71
N GLN A 100 10.90 -9.47 19.52
CA GLN A 100 10.45 -9.99 18.23
C GLN A 100 10.18 -8.88 17.21
N LEU A 101 9.67 -7.73 17.67
CA LEU A 101 9.38 -6.61 16.78
C LEU A 101 10.66 -6.03 16.19
N VAL A 102 11.67 -5.77 17.02
CA VAL A 102 12.96 -5.23 16.58
C VAL A 102 13.69 -6.19 15.64
N GLY A 103 13.60 -7.51 15.88
CA GLY A 103 14.23 -8.52 15.02
C GLY A 103 13.63 -8.65 13.61
N LYS A 104 12.42 -8.13 13.37
CA LYS A 104 11.79 -8.12 12.02
C LYS A 104 12.11 -6.88 11.20
N THR A 105 12.66 -5.83 11.83
CA THR A 105 12.93 -4.53 11.19
C THR A 105 14.38 -4.38 10.74
N LEU A 106 15.27 -5.30 11.15
CA LEU A 106 16.66 -5.42 10.70
C LEU A 106 16.79 -6.55 9.67
#